data_AF-A0A6M0IVH6-F1
#
_entry.id   AF-A0A6M0IVH6-F1
#
_cell.length_a   1.000
_cell.length_b   1.000
_cell.length_c   1.000
_cell.angle_alpha   90.00
_cell.angle_beta   90.00
_cell.angle_gamma   90.00
#
_symmetry.space_group_name_H-M   'P 1'
#
loop_
_entity.id
_entity.type
_entity.pdbx_description
1 polymer ?
#
loop_
_entity_poly.entity_id
_entity_poly.type
_entity_poly.pdbx_seq_one_letter_code
_entity_poly.pdbx_strand_id
1 'polypeptide(L)'
;MLVENSVSGVEVKAAHEGQSPAAPVTEKWSHEAIVARANARPERMQKLKVAANSGENPGFEYLLSCWNDDPTLQIVTKKLLAKFPQWGLVAVEGVLVKWQE
;
A
#
# COMPACT_ATOMS: atom_id res chain seq x y z
N MET A 1 60.05 -29.56 5.59
CA MET A 1 59.27 -29.46 4.35
C MET A 1 57.92 -28.87 4.69
N LEU A 2 57.72 -27.59 4.43
CA LEU A 2 56.41 -26.97 4.29
C LEU A 2 56.57 -25.99 3.13
N VAL A 3 56.07 -26.42 1.98
CA VAL A 3 55.87 -25.62 0.78
C VAL A 3 54.43 -25.17 0.86
N GLU A 4 54.17 -23.87 0.90
CA GLU A 4 52.96 -23.29 0.30
C GLU A 4 53.35 -21.95 -0.32
N ASN A 5 52.96 -21.84 -1.58
CA ASN A 5 53.45 -20.95 -2.61
C ASN A 5 52.47 -19.79 -2.79
N SER A 6 53.01 -18.57 -2.78
CA SER A 6 52.57 -17.32 -3.41
C SER A 6 51.09 -17.11 -3.75
N VAL A 7 50.56 -15.95 -3.34
CA VAL A 7 49.86 -15.09 -4.33
C VAL A 7 49.95 -13.61 -3.96
N SER A 8 50.31 -12.85 -4.99
CA SER A 8 50.38 -11.40 -5.09
C SER A 8 48.99 -10.76 -5.03
N GLY A 9 48.87 -9.56 -4.47
CA GLY A 9 47.69 -8.74 -4.76
C GLY A 9 47.39 -7.60 -3.81
N VAL A 10 47.94 -6.43 -4.15
CA VAL A 10 47.23 -5.15 -4.16
C VAL A 10 46.86 -4.54 -2.79
N GLU A 11 47.61 -3.49 -2.47
CA GLU A 11 47.16 -2.40 -1.61
C GLU A 11 45.99 -1.67 -2.31
N VAL A 12 44.75 -1.80 -1.80
CA VAL A 12 43.69 -0.82 -2.09
C VAL A 12 43.52 0.06 -0.86
N LYS A 13 44.18 1.22 -0.93
CA LYS A 13 43.94 2.34 -0.03
C LYS A 13 42.57 2.94 -0.34
N ALA A 14 41.81 3.17 0.72
CA ALA A 14 40.42 3.63 0.74
C ALA A 14 40.14 4.90 -0.09
N ALA A 15 38.96 4.94 -0.71
CA ALA A 15 37.99 6.04 -0.59
C ALA A 15 36.69 5.72 -1.35
N HIS A 16 35.59 6.28 -0.83
CA HIS A 16 34.37 6.68 -1.53
C HIS A 16 33.22 5.65 -1.68
N GLU A 17 32.29 5.82 -0.73
CA GLU A 17 30.83 5.81 -0.82
C GLU A 17 30.09 4.52 -1.22
N GLY A 18 29.38 4.00 -0.22
CA GLY A 18 28.38 2.97 -0.40
C GLY A 18 27.23 3.46 -1.27
N GLN A 19 27.21 3.06 -2.52
CA GLN A 19 25.99 3.03 -3.32
C GLN A 19 25.41 1.62 -3.19
N SER A 20 24.54 1.41 -2.20
CA SER A 20 23.63 0.26 -2.24
C SER A 20 22.78 0.42 -3.49
N PRO A 21 22.80 -0.51 -4.47
CA PRO A 21 21.95 -0.40 -5.64
C PRO A 21 20.50 -0.68 -5.21
N ALA A 22 19.82 0.36 -4.72
CA ALA A 22 18.37 0.33 -4.63
C ALA A 22 17.87 0.22 -6.07
N ALA A 23 17.28 -0.93 -6.39
CA ALA A 23 16.55 -1.12 -7.63
C ALA A 23 15.63 0.10 -7.85
N PRO A 24 15.49 0.62 -9.08
CA PRO A 24 14.60 1.74 -9.32
C PRO A 24 13.21 1.33 -8.89
N VAL A 25 12.74 1.89 -7.78
CA VAL A 25 11.33 1.82 -7.40
C VAL A 25 10.63 2.49 -8.55
N THR A 26 10.07 1.68 -9.45
CA THR A 26 9.28 2.18 -10.57
C THR A 26 8.02 2.69 -9.93
N GLU A 27 8.07 3.94 -9.47
CA GLU A 27 6.99 4.57 -8.74
C GLU A 27 5.80 4.62 -9.70
N LYS A 28 4.78 3.81 -9.41
CA LYS A 28 3.67 3.54 -10.33
C LYS A 28 2.83 4.81 -10.57
N TRP A 29 3.03 5.84 -9.75
CA TRP A 29 2.34 7.12 -9.76
C TRP A 29 3.36 8.26 -9.68
N SER A 30 3.02 9.41 -10.24
CA SER A 30 3.82 10.63 -10.10
C SER A 30 3.86 11.10 -8.64
N HIS A 31 4.91 11.84 -8.28
CA HIS A 31 5.07 12.42 -6.95
C HIS A 31 3.85 13.26 -6.52
N GLU A 32 3.29 14.05 -7.45
CA GLU A 32 2.10 14.87 -7.22
C GLU A 32 0.86 14.01 -6.94
N ALA A 33 0.72 12.88 -7.64
CA ALA A 33 -0.39 11.96 -7.42
C ALA A 33 -0.27 11.27 -6.05
N ILE A 34 0.94 10.95 -5.61
CA ILE A 34 1.19 10.41 -4.27
C ILE A 34 0.84 11.44 -3.20
N VAL A 35 1.29 12.69 -3.35
CA VAL A 35 0.98 13.78 -2.42
C VAL A 35 -0.52 14.04 -2.36
N ALA A 36 -1.20 14.12 -3.50
CA ALA A 36 -2.65 14.32 -3.55
C ALA A 36 -3.43 13.21 -2.84
N ARG A 37 -3.05 11.93 -3.06
CA ARG A 37 -3.67 10.79 -2.37
C ARG A 37 -3.38 10.80 -0.87
N ALA A 38 -2.14 11.09 -0.47
CA ALA A 38 -1.75 11.19 0.92
C ALA A 38 -2.54 12.27 1.67
N ASN A 39 -2.80 13.41 1.02
CA ASN A 39 -3.59 14.52 1.58
C ASN A 39 -5.09 14.19 1.68
N ALA A 40 -5.65 13.41 0.75
CA ALA A 40 -7.06 12.99 0.78
C ALA A 40 -7.35 11.84 1.76
N ARG A 41 -6.34 11.03 2.09
CA ARG A 41 -6.47 9.85 2.97
C ARG A 41 -7.08 10.16 4.35
N PRO A 42 -6.70 11.22 5.10
CA PRO A 42 -7.29 11.54 6.39
C PRO A 42 -8.80 11.77 6.32
N GLU A 43 -9.27 12.53 5.32
CA GLU A 43 -10.70 12.78 5.11
C GLU A 43 -11.45 11.48 4.81
N ARG A 44 -10.87 10.64 3.94
CA ARG A 44 -11.45 9.34 3.62
C ARG A 44 -11.58 8.45 4.85
N MET A 45 -10.52 8.38 5.65
CA MET A 45 -10.51 7.63 6.90
C MET A 45 -11.57 8.15 7.88
N GLN A 46 -11.73 9.47 8.01
CA GLN A 46 -12.73 10.07 8.89
C GLN A 46 -14.15 9.68 8.46
N LYS A 47 -14.48 9.75 7.18
CA LYS A 47 -15.81 9.36 6.70
C LYS A 47 -16.06 7.85 6.85
N LEU A 48 -15.05 6.99 6.67
CA LEU A 48 -15.16 5.56 7.00
C LEU A 48 -15.41 5.33 8.49
N LYS A 49 -14.77 6.10 9.39
CA LYS A 49 -15.05 6.05 10.84
C LYS A 49 -16.47 6.49 11.17
N VAL A 50 -16.98 7.54 10.52
CA VAL A 50 -18.37 7.98 10.70
C VAL A 50 -19.33 6.87 10.29
N ALA A 51 -19.15 6.27 9.12
CA ALA A 51 -19.95 5.12 8.68
C ALA A 51 -19.86 3.93 9.65
N ALA A 52 -18.68 3.67 10.22
CA ALA A 52 -18.48 2.64 11.22
C ALA A 52 -19.32 2.84 12.50
N ASN A 53 -19.52 4.10 12.87
CA ASN A 53 -20.23 4.53 14.08
C ASN A 53 -21.74 4.65 13.84
N SER A 54 -22.16 5.17 12.69
CA SER A 54 -23.57 5.35 12.36
C SER A 54 -24.24 4.10 11.81
N GLY A 55 -23.47 3.20 11.19
CA GLY A 55 -24.00 2.07 10.42
C GLY A 55 -24.59 2.48 9.06
N GLU A 56 -24.51 3.76 8.71
CA GLU A 56 -24.98 4.29 7.43
C GLU A 56 -24.01 3.91 6.31
N ASN A 57 -24.55 3.42 5.19
CA ASN A 57 -23.75 3.04 4.03
C ASN A 57 -23.23 4.30 3.32
N PRO A 58 -21.90 4.51 3.23
CA PRO A 58 -21.34 5.71 2.59
C PRO A 58 -21.43 5.66 1.04
N GLY A 59 -21.95 4.58 0.47
CA GLY A 59 -22.17 4.39 -0.96
C GLY A 59 -21.07 3.58 -1.64
N PHE A 60 -21.46 2.80 -2.66
CA PHE A 60 -20.55 1.94 -3.41
C PHE A 60 -19.40 2.71 -4.08
N GLU A 61 -19.69 3.79 -4.79
CA GLU A 61 -18.67 4.62 -5.48
C GLU A 61 -17.61 5.14 -4.51
N TYR A 62 -18.05 5.56 -3.32
CA TYR A 62 -17.14 6.04 -2.29
C TYR A 62 -16.24 4.92 -1.76
N LEU A 63 -16.82 3.75 -1.44
CA LEU A 63 -16.06 2.59 -0.98
C LEU A 63 -15.09 2.09 -2.06
N LEU A 64 -15.49 2.12 -3.34
CA LEU A 64 -14.65 1.78 -4.48
C LEU A 64 -13.49 2.76 -4.65
N SER A 65 -13.74 4.06 -4.44
CA SER A 65 -12.66 5.07 -4.44
C SER A 65 -11.64 4.82 -3.33
N CYS A 66 -12.10 4.46 -2.13
CA CYS A 66 -11.23 4.09 -1.01
C CYS A 66 -10.47 2.80 -1.29
N TRP A 67 -11.13 1.84 -1.95
CA TRP A 67 -10.55 0.57 -2.33
C TRP A 67 -9.38 0.72 -3.31
N ASN A 68 -9.49 1.61 -4.29
CA ASN A 68 -8.46 1.77 -5.32
C ASN A 68 -7.29 2.68 -4.91
N ASP A 69 -7.38 3.34 -3.76
CA ASP A 69 -6.46 4.40 -3.37
C ASP A 69 -5.26 3.90 -2.55
N ASP A 70 -5.50 3.23 -1.43
CA ASP A 70 -4.47 2.84 -0.47
C ASP A 70 -4.80 1.51 0.24
N PRO A 71 -3.82 0.61 0.48
CA PRO A 71 -4.04 -0.66 1.17
C PRO A 71 -4.68 -0.53 2.57
N THR A 72 -4.42 0.56 3.29
CA THR A 72 -5.03 0.81 4.60
C THR A 72 -6.53 1.06 4.46
N LEU A 73 -6.93 1.85 3.47
CA LEU A 73 -8.33 2.11 3.17
C LEU A 73 -9.04 0.84 2.70
N GLN A 74 -8.38 -0.01 1.90
CA GLN A 74 -8.91 -1.33 1.54
C GLN A 74 -9.20 -2.18 2.78
N ILE A 75 -8.27 -2.25 3.73
CA ILE A 75 -8.44 -3.04 4.97
C ILE A 75 -9.62 -2.53 5.79
N VAL A 76 -9.76 -1.21 5.93
CA VAL A 76 -10.90 -0.62 6.66
C VAL A 76 -12.22 -0.90 5.95
N THR A 77 -12.27 -0.73 4.63
CA THR A 77 -13.44 -1.09 3.83
C THR A 77 -13.83 -2.55 4.03
N LYS A 78 -12.87 -3.51 3.92
CA LYS A 78 -13.13 -4.94 4.17
C LYS A 78 -13.77 -5.19 5.53
N LYS A 79 -13.23 -4.56 6.59
CA LYS A 79 -13.76 -4.68 7.96
C LYS A 79 -15.19 -4.15 8.07
N LEU A 80 -15.50 -3.04 7.40
CA LEU A 80 -16.85 -2.47 7.40
C LEU A 80 -17.85 -3.38 6.68
N LEU A 81 -17.49 -3.94 5.52
CA LEU A 81 -18.38 -4.85 4.79
C LEU A 81 -18.71 -6.11 5.61
N ALA A 82 -17.70 -6.66 6.31
CA ALA A 82 -17.92 -7.78 7.23
C ALA A 82 -18.82 -7.40 8.43
N LYS A 83 -18.71 -6.16 8.92
CA LYS A 83 -19.53 -5.64 10.02
C LYS A 83 -20.98 -5.33 9.60
N PHE A 84 -21.16 -4.93 8.35
CA PHE A 84 -22.45 -4.46 7.81
C PHE A 84 -22.85 -5.23 6.55
N PRO A 85 -23.14 -6.55 6.66
CA PRO A 85 -23.49 -7.38 5.50
C PRO A 85 -24.77 -6.89 4.79
N GLN A 86 -25.66 -6.20 5.51
CA GLN A 86 -26.89 -5.62 4.95
C GLN A 86 -26.65 -4.53 3.89
N TRP A 87 -25.41 -4.05 3.75
CA TRP A 87 -25.06 -3.10 2.68
C TRP A 87 -25.04 -3.75 1.29
N GLY A 88 -25.07 -5.09 1.19
CA GLY A 88 -25.13 -5.80 -0.08
C GLY A 88 -23.86 -5.61 -0.92
N LEU A 89 -22.70 -5.47 -0.28
CA LEU A 89 -21.40 -5.27 -0.93
C LEU A 89 -20.42 -6.31 -0.39
N VAL A 90 -19.62 -6.90 -1.28
CA VAL A 90 -18.62 -7.90 -0.91
C VAL A 90 -17.28 -7.62 -1.57
N ALA A 91 -16.21 -8.02 -0.88
CA ALA A 91 -14.84 -7.96 -1.35
C ALA A 91 -14.36 -9.37 -1.73
N VAL A 92 -14.08 -9.61 -3.00
CA VAL A 92 -13.66 -10.92 -3.52
C VAL A 92 -12.42 -10.75 -4.37
N GLU A 93 -11.36 -11.52 -4.09
CA GLU A 93 -10.12 -11.55 -4.91
C GLU A 93 -9.53 -10.17 -5.24
N GLY A 94 -9.60 -9.23 -4.29
CA GLY A 94 -9.06 -7.87 -4.48
C GLY A 94 -10.00 -6.92 -5.22
N VAL A 95 -11.25 -7.30 -5.49
CA VAL A 95 -12.27 -6.48 -6.13
C VAL A 95 -13.43 -6.23 -5.18
N LEU A 96 -14.01 -5.03 -5.26
CA LEU A 96 -15.25 -4.65 -4.56
C LEU A 96 -16.44 -4.75 -5.52
N VAL A 97 -17.46 -5.52 -5.17
CA VAL A 97 -18.65 -5.75 -6.01
C VAL A 97 -19.94 -5.61 -5.21
N LYS A 98 -21.04 -5.31 -5.91
CA LYS A 98 -22.40 -5.40 -5.36
C LYS A 98 -22.82 -6.86 -5.33
N TRP A 99 -23.28 -7.32 -4.16
CA TRP A 99 -23.92 -8.62 -4.02
C TRP A 99 -25.40 -8.45 -4.34
N GLN A 100 -25.81 -9.03 -5.48
CA GLN A 100 -27.21 -9.22 -5.81
C GLN A 100 -27.57 -10.63 -5.36
N GLU A 101 -28.65 -10.76 -4.58
CA GLU A 101 -29.25 -12.06 -4.25
C GLU A 101 -29.86 -12.70 -5.50
#